data_AF-A0A161SB34-F1
#
_entry.id   AF-A0A161SB34-F1
#
_cell.length_a   1.000
_cell.length_b   1.000
_cell.length_c   1.000
_cell.angle_alpha   90.00
_cell.angle_beta   90.00
_cell.angle_gamma   90.00
#
_symmetry.space_group_name_H-M   'P 1'
#
loop_
_entity.id
_entity.type
_entity.pdbx_description
1 polymer ?
#
loop_
_entity_poly.entity_id
_entity_poly.type
_entity_poly.pdbx_seq_one_letter_code
_entity_poly.pdbx_strand_id
1 'polypeptide(L)'
;MAKDKVREPAVGLGEWKVGTEITLEMVAELRKRYADIEEAGKGKDAKIAELEETVKDKNKIIAESQGIIDDYKEIVSDKDALIAEDNKLIEAQKEEIVRLLKEQLPNSTGVPPKEGETVIRFLLSPAGRFKLPYNVGQEVALHKEVAAEIVESAYAEYVVEVE
;
A
#
# COMPACT_ATOMS: atom_id res chain seq x y z
N MET A 1 67.37 -10.05 -102.05
CA MET A 1 67.36 -9.87 -100.58
C MET A 1 66.44 -8.68 -100.31
N ALA A 2 65.43 -8.67 -99.44
CA ALA A 2 64.84 -9.62 -98.51
C ALA A 2 63.33 -9.27 -98.41
N LYS A 3 62.45 -10.25 -98.26
CA LYS A 3 61.02 -10.04 -97.98
C LYS A 3 60.88 -9.84 -96.48
N ASP A 4 60.57 -8.63 -96.03
CA ASP A 4 60.23 -8.37 -94.63
C ASP A 4 58.87 -9.00 -94.31
N LYS A 5 58.94 -10.11 -93.58
CA LYS A 5 57.80 -10.75 -92.94
C LYS A 5 57.47 -9.92 -91.70
N VAL A 6 56.41 -9.10 -91.78
CA VAL A 6 55.81 -8.47 -90.61
C VAL A 6 55.37 -9.58 -89.66
N ARG A 7 56.06 -9.68 -88.53
CA ARG A 7 55.77 -10.65 -87.47
C ARG A 7 54.67 -10.02 -86.62
N GLU A 8 53.43 -10.45 -86.80
CA GLU A 8 52.35 -10.11 -85.87
C GLU A 8 52.77 -10.55 -84.46
N PRO A 9 52.66 -9.69 -83.44
CA PRO A 9 52.89 -10.11 -82.08
C PRO A 9 51.77 -11.08 -81.70
N ALA A 10 52.09 -12.37 -81.59
CA ALA A 10 51.26 -13.34 -80.93
C ALA A 10 51.23 -12.99 -79.43
N VAL A 11 50.41 -12.00 -79.06
CA VAL A 11 50.10 -11.71 -77.67
C VAL A 11 49.27 -12.90 -77.19
N GLY A 12 49.85 -13.66 -76.26
CA GLY A 12 49.36 -14.98 -75.88
C GLY A 12 47.91 -14.94 -75.40
N LEU A 13 47.06 -15.74 -76.04
CA LEU A 13 45.71 -16.08 -75.58
C LEU A 13 45.65 -16.58 -74.11
N GLY A 14 46.80 -16.92 -73.50
CA GLY A 14 46.90 -17.34 -72.11
C GLY A 14 46.79 -16.21 -71.08
N GLU A 15 47.39 -15.04 -71.32
CA GLU A 15 47.38 -13.93 -70.35
C GLU A 15 46.01 -13.25 -70.26
N TRP A 16 45.31 -13.13 -71.39
CA TRP A 16 43.93 -12.63 -71.43
C TRP A 16 42.95 -13.57 -70.72
N LYS A 17 43.10 -14.89 -70.90
CA LYS A 17 42.24 -15.89 -70.24
C LYS A 17 42.38 -15.87 -68.71
N VAL A 18 43.61 -15.83 -68.20
CA VAL A 18 43.87 -15.78 -66.76
C VAL A 18 43.35 -14.49 -66.13
N GLY A 19 43.53 -13.33 -66.80
CA GLY A 19 42.96 -12.07 -66.34
C GLY A 19 41.43 -12.08 -66.29
N THR A 20 40.77 -12.64 -67.31
CA THR A 20 39.31 -12.79 -67.30
C THR A 20 38.80 -13.76 -66.25
N GLU A 21 39.48 -14.88 -66.03
CA GLU A 21 39.10 -15.88 -65.00
C GLU A 21 39.21 -15.30 -63.59
N ILE A 22 40.28 -14.57 -63.27
CA ILE A 22 40.45 -13.89 -61.97
C ILE A 22 39.32 -12.86 -61.73
N THR A 23 38.92 -12.10 -62.77
CA THR A 23 37.82 -11.15 -62.63
C THR A 23 36.46 -11.81 -62.44
N LEU A 24 36.23 -12.98 -63.06
CA LEU A 24 34.98 -13.73 -62.92
C LEU A 24 34.87 -14.38 -61.54
N GLU A 25 35.97 -14.91 -60.99
CA GLU A 25 36.02 -15.49 -59.65
C GLU A 25 35.74 -14.43 -58.57
N MET A 26 36.38 -13.26 -58.68
CA MET A 26 36.12 -12.14 -57.77
C MET A 26 34.66 -11.66 -57.82
N VAL A 27 34.06 -11.61 -59.02
CA VAL A 27 32.63 -11.25 -59.18
C VAL A 27 31.73 -12.31 -58.55
N ALA A 28 32.07 -13.61 -58.67
CA ALA A 28 31.30 -14.67 -58.03
C ALA A 28 31.35 -14.58 -56.49
N GLU A 29 32.51 -14.27 -55.92
CA GLU A 29 32.66 -14.11 -54.48
C GLU A 29 31.90 -12.88 -53.96
N LEU A 30 31.95 -11.74 -54.68
CA LEU A 30 31.17 -10.55 -54.33
C LEU A 30 29.66 -10.82 -54.38
N ARG A 31 29.17 -11.58 -55.37
CA ARG A 31 27.77 -11.98 -55.45
C ARG A 31 27.36 -12.85 -54.27
N LYS A 32 28.21 -13.79 -53.86
CA LYS A 32 27.97 -14.63 -52.68
C LYS A 32 27.87 -13.77 -51.42
N ARG A 33 28.84 -12.87 -51.19
CA ARG A 33 28.82 -11.95 -50.05
C ARG A 33 27.57 -11.06 -50.04
N TYR A 34 27.14 -10.60 -51.21
CA TYR A 34 25.92 -9.80 -51.33
C TYR A 34 24.67 -10.61 -50.96
N ALA A 35 24.58 -11.86 -51.41
CA ALA A 35 23.48 -12.77 -51.05
C ALA A 35 23.46 -13.05 -49.53
N ASP A 36 24.62 -13.32 -48.93
CA ASP A 36 24.73 -13.55 -47.48
C ASP A 36 24.28 -12.31 -46.68
N ILE A 37 24.66 -11.10 -47.13
CA ILE A 37 24.23 -9.84 -46.53
C ILE A 37 22.72 -9.63 -46.68
N GLU A 38 22.15 -9.94 -47.85
CA GLU A 38 20.72 -9.81 -48.11
C GLU A 38 19.90 -10.77 -47.23
N GLU A 39 20.35 -12.01 -47.07
CA GLU A 39 19.74 -12.99 -46.18
C GLU A 39 19.82 -12.56 -44.71
N ALA A 40 20.98 -12.07 -44.28
CA ALA A 40 21.14 -11.49 -42.94
C ALA A 40 20.25 -10.27 -42.72
N GLY A 41 20.04 -9.44 -43.75
CA GLY A 41 19.09 -8.32 -43.75
C GLY A 41 17.67 -8.79 -43.49
N LYS A 42 17.20 -9.78 -44.26
CA LYS A 42 15.86 -10.39 -44.08
C LYS A 42 15.68 -10.97 -42.68
N GLY A 43 16.70 -11.62 -42.13
CA GLY A 43 16.66 -12.14 -40.77
C GLY A 43 16.51 -11.04 -39.70
N LYS A 44 17.18 -9.89 -39.89
CA LYS A 44 17.03 -8.74 -39.00
C LYS A 44 15.66 -8.08 -39.13
N ASP A 45 15.16 -7.90 -40.35
CA ASP A 45 13.84 -7.31 -40.60
C ASP A 45 12.73 -8.16 -39.97
N ALA A 46 12.81 -9.48 -40.09
CA ALA A 46 11.90 -10.40 -39.42
C ALA A 46 11.96 -10.25 -37.89
N LYS A 47 13.16 -10.11 -37.32
CA LYS A 47 13.31 -9.94 -35.87
C LYS A 47 12.79 -8.59 -35.39
N ILE A 48 12.96 -7.54 -36.18
CA ILE A 48 12.40 -6.21 -35.89
C ILE A 48 10.87 -6.30 -35.86
N ALA A 49 10.24 -6.93 -36.85
CA ALA A 49 8.79 -7.09 -36.89
C ALA A 49 8.24 -7.84 -35.66
N GLU A 50 8.90 -8.91 -35.23
CA GLU A 50 8.53 -9.66 -34.02
C GLU A 50 8.65 -8.80 -32.74
N LEU A 51 9.71 -7.98 -32.65
CA LEU A 51 9.90 -7.06 -31.53
C LEU A 51 8.86 -5.94 -31.52
N GLU A 52 8.50 -5.39 -32.68
CA GLU A 52 7.45 -4.39 -32.81
C GLU A 52 6.08 -4.92 -32.36
N GLU A 53 5.74 -6.16 -32.73
CA GLU A 53 4.53 -6.83 -32.27
C GLU A 53 4.55 -7.04 -30.76
N THR A 54 5.67 -7.51 -30.21
CA THR A 54 5.85 -7.67 -28.76
C THR A 54 5.69 -6.35 -28.01
N VAL A 55 6.23 -5.25 -28.54
CA VAL A 55 6.08 -3.91 -27.94
C VAL A 55 4.63 -3.46 -27.97
N LYS A 56 3.91 -3.72 -29.06
CA LYS A 56 2.50 -3.39 -29.18
C LYS A 56 1.65 -4.13 -28.14
N ASP A 57 1.90 -5.41 -27.96
CA ASP A 57 1.19 -6.21 -26.95
C ASP A 57 1.49 -5.73 -25.52
N LYS A 58 2.76 -5.43 -25.22
CA LYS A 58 3.14 -4.86 -23.93
C LYS A 58 2.47 -3.52 -23.66
N ASN A 59 2.38 -2.65 -24.67
CA ASN A 59 1.69 -1.36 -24.55
C ASN A 59 0.20 -1.54 -24.26
N LYS A 60 -0.45 -2.55 -24.87
CA LYS A 60 -1.85 -2.89 -24.56
C LYS A 60 -2.01 -3.31 -23.10
N ILE A 61 -1.16 -4.20 -22.61
CA ILE A 61 -1.17 -4.66 -21.20
C ILE A 61 -0.95 -3.50 -20.23
N ILE A 62 -0.04 -2.57 -20.57
CA ILE A 62 0.21 -1.38 -19.75
C ILE A 62 -1.05 -0.50 -19.68
N ALA A 63 -1.74 -0.28 -20.81
CA ALA A 63 -2.96 0.50 -20.84
C ALA A 63 -4.09 -0.16 -20.01
N GLU A 64 -4.27 -1.48 -20.13
CA GLU A 64 -5.23 -2.23 -19.32
C GLU A 64 -4.89 -2.14 -17.82
N SER A 65 -3.61 -2.30 -17.46
CA SER A 65 -3.14 -2.19 -16.08
C SER A 65 -3.36 -0.78 -15.50
N GLN A 66 -3.19 0.25 -16.32
CA GLN A 66 -3.44 1.63 -15.90
C GLN A 66 -4.91 1.86 -15.59
N GLY A 67 -5.83 1.29 -16.39
CA GLY A 67 -7.26 1.33 -16.10
C GLY A 67 -7.59 0.68 -14.75
N ILE A 68 -7.05 -0.51 -14.49
CA ILE A 68 -7.23 -1.21 -13.20
C ILE A 68 -6.72 -0.36 -12.02
N ILE A 69 -5.57 0.29 -12.18
CA ILE A 69 -5.02 1.17 -11.13
C ILE A 69 -5.97 2.33 -10.82
N ASP A 70 -6.58 2.92 -11.85
CA ASP A 70 -7.48 4.05 -11.66
C ASP A 70 -8.81 3.61 -11.01
N ASP A 71 -9.36 2.44 -11.36
CA ASP A 71 -10.50 1.83 -10.66
C ASP A 71 -10.18 1.59 -9.17
N TYR A 72 -8.98 1.09 -8.85
CA TYR A 72 -8.58 0.88 -7.46
C TYR A 72 -8.44 2.19 -6.68
N LYS A 73 -8.00 3.29 -7.31
CA LYS A 73 -7.94 4.60 -6.65
C LYS A 73 -9.34 5.10 -6.30
N GLU A 74 -10.30 4.91 -7.19
CA GLU A 74 -11.70 5.28 -6.93
C GLU A 74 -12.27 4.49 -5.74
N ILE A 75 -12.08 3.17 -5.73
CA ILE A 75 -12.52 2.31 -4.62
C ILE A 75 -11.89 2.74 -3.28
N VAL A 76 -10.61 3.11 -3.28
CA VAL A 76 -9.93 3.59 -2.06
C VAL A 76 -10.54 4.90 -1.59
N SER A 77 -10.78 5.85 -2.51
CA SER A 77 -11.43 7.12 -2.20
C SER A 77 -12.83 6.93 -1.58
N ASP A 78 -13.63 6.02 -2.13
CA ASP A 78 -14.96 5.71 -1.61
C ASP A 78 -14.90 5.11 -0.21
N LYS A 79 -13.93 4.21 0.04
CA LYS A 79 -13.71 3.62 1.36
C LYS A 79 -13.27 4.66 2.38
N ASP A 80 -12.39 5.58 2.01
CA ASP A 80 -11.97 6.66 2.90
C ASP A 80 -13.14 7.57 3.28
N ALA A 81 -14.05 7.84 2.33
CA ALA A 81 -15.28 8.60 2.59
C ALA A 81 -16.21 7.86 3.57
N LEU A 82 -16.41 6.55 3.39
CA LEU A 82 -17.21 5.71 4.29
C LEU A 82 -16.60 5.67 5.71
N ILE A 83 -15.28 5.49 5.82
CA ILE A 83 -14.59 5.51 7.11
C ILE A 83 -14.77 6.87 7.81
N ALA A 84 -14.72 7.96 7.06
CA ALA A 84 -14.95 9.29 7.62
C ALA A 84 -16.39 9.47 8.13
N GLU A 85 -17.37 8.89 7.46
CA GLU A 85 -18.77 8.90 7.91
C GLU A 85 -18.98 8.04 9.16
N ASP A 86 -18.45 6.82 9.17
CA ASP A 86 -18.51 5.91 10.33
C ASP A 86 -17.87 6.54 11.56
N ASN A 87 -16.73 7.21 11.41
CA ASN A 87 -16.07 7.90 12.52
C ASN A 87 -16.94 9.02 13.10
N LYS A 88 -17.65 9.79 12.26
CA LYS A 88 -18.59 10.81 12.75
C LYS A 88 -19.75 10.18 13.52
N LEU A 89 -20.28 9.06 13.03
CA LEU A 89 -21.35 8.33 13.72
C LEU A 89 -20.88 7.80 15.07
N ILE A 90 -19.68 7.22 15.13
CA ILE A 90 -19.08 6.72 16.37
C ILE A 90 -18.93 7.84 17.40
N GLU A 91 -18.41 9.00 16.99
CA GLU A 91 -18.27 10.15 17.91
C GLU A 91 -19.63 10.65 18.40
N ALA A 92 -20.63 10.77 17.52
CA ALA A 92 -21.99 11.13 17.93
C ALA A 92 -22.59 10.12 18.92
N GLN A 93 -22.37 8.82 18.70
CA GLN A 93 -22.82 7.77 19.62
C GLN A 93 -22.10 7.83 20.97
N LYS A 94 -20.78 8.09 20.99
CA LYS A 94 -20.03 8.28 22.23
C LYS A 94 -20.57 9.46 23.03
N GLU A 95 -20.80 10.60 22.38
CA GLU A 95 -21.37 11.78 23.04
C GLU A 95 -22.75 11.48 23.66
N GLU A 96 -23.60 10.77 22.93
CA GLU A 96 -24.93 10.37 23.42
C GLU A 96 -24.85 9.39 24.61
N ILE A 97 -23.96 8.39 24.54
CA ILE A 97 -23.74 7.47 25.65
C ILE A 97 -23.23 8.22 26.89
N VAL A 98 -22.28 9.15 26.71
CA VAL A 98 -21.78 9.99 27.81
C VAL A 98 -22.90 10.85 28.40
N ARG A 99 -23.79 11.41 27.57
CA ARG A 99 -24.96 12.17 28.01
C ARG A 99 -25.90 11.30 28.85
N LEU A 100 -26.27 10.12 28.34
CA LEU A 100 -27.14 9.17 29.05
C LEU A 100 -26.52 8.69 30.36
N LEU A 101 -25.22 8.41 30.39
CA LEU A 101 -24.51 8.04 31.61
C LEU A 101 -24.53 9.17 32.65
N LYS A 102 -24.32 10.43 32.24
CA LYS A 102 -24.43 11.58 33.15
C LYS A 102 -25.86 11.76 33.68
N GLU A 103 -26.87 11.50 32.85
CA GLU A 103 -28.28 11.60 33.23
C GLU A 103 -28.73 10.44 34.14
N GLN A 104 -28.11 9.26 34.01
CA GLN A 104 -28.36 8.09 34.87
C GLN A 104 -27.47 8.02 36.13
N LEU A 105 -26.38 8.80 36.19
CA LEU A 105 -25.60 9.06 37.40
C LEU A 105 -25.85 10.48 37.97
N PRO A 106 -27.10 10.90 38.26
CA PRO A 106 -27.24 11.86 39.33
C PRO A 106 -26.88 11.12 40.62
N ASN A 107 -26.07 11.72 41.49
CA ASN A 107 -25.73 11.24 42.84
C ASN A 107 -24.41 10.45 42.98
N SER A 108 -23.26 11.06 42.67
CA SER A 108 -22.42 11.38 43.84
C SER A 108 -23.12 12.57 44.47
N THR A 109 -23.53 12.44 45.73
CA THR A 109 -24.20 13.55 46.41
C THR A 109 -23.20 14.69 46.48
N GLY A 110 -23.23 15.60 45.51
CA GLY A 110 -22.57 16.91 45.53
C GLY A 110 -23.18 17.84 46.59
N VAL A 111 -23.79 17.26 47.63
CA VAL A 111 -24.11 17.95 48.86
C VAL A 111 -22.78 18.04 49.60
N PRO A 112 -22.16 19.23 49.71
CA PRO A 112 -20.99 19.39 50.54
C PRO A 112 -21.35 18.90 51.95
N PRO A 113 -20.48 18.10 52.59
CA PRO A 113 -20.75 17.58 53.93
C PRO A 113 -21.06 18.74 54.87
N LYS A 114 -22.10 18.60 55.69
CA LYS A 114 -22.40 19.60 56.72
C LYS A 114 -21.31 19.57 57.79
N GLU A 115 -21.24 20.62 58.60
CA GLU A 115 -20.28 20.71 59.71
C GLU A 115 -20.39 19.48 60.62
N GLY A 116 -19.33 18.64 60.65
CA GLY A 116 -19.31 17.38 61.41
C GLY A 116 -19.60 16.10 60.59
N GLU A 117 -19.78 16.20 59.27
CA GLU A 117 -19.91 15.06 58.36
C GLU A 117 -18.63 14.86 57.52
N THR A 118 -18.40 13.63 57.08
CA THR A 118 -17.31 13.22 56.17
C THR A 118 -17.89 12.35 55.07
N VAL A 119 -17.37 12.50 53.86
CA VAL A 119 -17.77 11.69 52.70
C VAL A 119 -16.95 10.41 52.63
N ILE A 120 -17.65 9.26 52.64
CA ILE A 120 -17.05 7.94 52.44
C ILE A 120 -17.62 7.28 51.17
N ARG A 121 -16.81 6.46 50.51
CA ARG A 121 -17.20 5.65 49.35
C ARG A 121 -17.17 4.18 49.73
N PHE A 122 -18.29 3.51 49.58
CA PHE A 122 -18.38 2.08 49.88
C PHE A 122 -17.59 1.25 48.86
N LEU A 123 -16.68 0.41 49.33
CA LEU A 123 -15.80 -0.41 48.50
C LEU A 123 -16.36 -1.82 48.27
N LEU A 124 -17.00 -2.40 49.28
CA LEU A 124 -17.48 -3.78 49.25
C LEU A 124 -18.74 -3.94 50.13
N SER A 125 -19.67 -4.80 49.72
CA SER A 125 -20.79 -5.19 50.59
C SER A 125 -20.30 -6.16 51.67
N PRO A 126 -20.62 -5.96 52.96
CA PRO A 126 -20.28 -6.90 54.02
C PRO A 126 -20.71 -8.31 53.66
N ALA A 127 -19.77 -9.26 53.73
CA ALA A 127 -20.03 -10.65 53.40
C ALA A 127 -21.06 -11.25 54.38
N GLY A 128 -22.34 -11.11 54.04
CA GLY A 128 -23.44 -11.89 54.60
C GLY A 128 -24.08 -11.40 55.90
N ARG A 129 -23.84 -10.17 56.39
CA ARG A 129 -24.49 -9.70 57.65
C ARG A 129 -25.20 -8.35 57.62
N PHE A 130 -24.98 -7.51 56.61
CA PHE A 130 -25.65 -6.21 56.53
C PHE A 130 -26.10 -5.93 55.11
N LYS A 131 -27.40 -5.66 54.95
CA LYS A 131 -27.91 -5.01 53.75
C LYS A 131 -27.52 -3.54 53.91
N LEU A 132 -26.42 -3.14 53.27
CA LEU A 132 -26.07 -1.72 53.27
C LEU A 132 -27.20 -0.96 52.57
N PRO A 133 -27.68 0.15 53.13
CA PRO A 133 -28.63 1.02 52.46
C PRO A 133 -28.02 1.75 51.25
N TYR A 134 -26.73 1.51 50.96
CA TYR A 134 -25.93 2.18 49.94
C TYR A 134 -25.23 1.16 49.02
N ASN A 135 -25.06 1.53 47.75
CA ASN A 135 -24.41 0.70 46.74
C ASN A 135 -22.88 0.80 46.81
N VAL A 136 -22.18 -0.25 46.36
CA VAL A 136 -20.72 -0.18 46.15
C VAL A 136 -20.41 0.90 45.13
N GLY A 137 -19.41 1.73 45.42
CA GLY A 137 -19.02 2.91 44.65
C GLY A 137 -19.84 4.17 44.96
N GLN A 138 -20.90 4.08 45.77
CA GLN A 138 -21.69 5.24 46.18
C GLN A 138 -20.93 6.07 47.23
N GLU A 139 -20.88 7.38 46.99
CA GLU A 139 -20.34 8.36 47.94
C GLU A 139 -21.48 8.89 48.82
N VAL A 140 -21.27 8.87 50.14
CA VAL A 140 -22.27 9.28 51.12
C VAL A 140 -21.62 10.14 52.19
N ALA A 141 -22.22 11.29 52.49
CA ALA A 141 -21.86 12.09 53.65
C ALA A 141 -22.47 11.49 54.92
N LEU A 142 -21.65 11.10 55.88
CA LEU A 142 -22.05 10.55 57.17
C LEU A 142 -21.35 11.30 58.30
N HIS A 143 -21.90 11.29 59.50
CA HIS A 143 -21.20 11.82 60.68
C HIS A 143 -19.86 11.13 60.88
N LYS A 144 -18.85 11.90 61.32
CA LYS A 144 -17.44 11.45 61.46
C LYS A 144 -17.29 10.12 62.19
N GLU A 145 -18.05 9.90 63.27
CA GLU A 145 -17.99 8.67 64.06
C GLU A 145 -18.47 7.44 63.28
N VAL A 146 -19.60 7.57 62.58
CA VAL A 146 -20.17 6.48 61.77
C VAL A 146 -19.31 6.21 60.55
N ALA A 147 -18.75 7.26 59.94
CA ALA A 147 -17.80 7.14 58.84
C ALA A 147 -16.54 6.36 59.26
N ALA A 148 -15.98 6.67 60.43
CA ALA A 148 -14.81 5.99 60.97
C ALA A 148 -15.06 4.49 61.20
N GLU A 149 -16.19 4.12 61.82
CA GLU A 149 -16.53 2.72 62.07
C GLU A 149 -16.63 1.89 60.77
N ILE A 150 -17.25 2.47 59.73
CA ILE A 150 -17.43 1.80 58.44
C ILE A 150 -16.11 1.68 57.68
N VAL A 151 -15.25 2.70 57.74
CA VAL A 151 -13.91 2.69 57.12
C VAL A 151 -12.97 1.72 57.86
N GLU A 152 -12.97 1.72 59.19
CA GLU A 152 -12.21 0.78 60.01
C GLU A 152 -12.62 -0.68 59.76
N SER A 153 -13.90 -0.90 59.47
CA SER A 153 -14.42 -2.21 59.07
C SER A 153 -14.05 -2.62 57.63
N ALA A 154 -13.23 -1.81 56.93
CA ALA A 154 -12.77 -2.00 55.57
C ALA A 154 -13.90 -2.11 54.52
N TYR A 155 -15.08 -1.55 54.80
CA TYR A 155 -16.21 -1.54 53.87
C TYR A 155 -16.29 -0.25 53.03
N ALA A 156 -15.53 0.78 53.38
CA ALA A 156 -15.48 2.05 52.67
C ALA A 156 -14.11 2.71 52.75
N GLU A 157 -13.86 3.67 51.87
CA GLU A 157 -12.71 4.59 51.91
C GLU A 157 -13.18 6.04 52.08
N TYR A 158 -12.33 6.88 52.67
CA TYR A 158 -12.56 8.33 52.66
C TYR A 158 -12.36 8.89 51.25
N VAL A 159 -13.27 9.75 50.81
CA VAL A 159 -13.24 10.27 49.44
C VAL A 159 -12.41 11.54 49.33
N VAL A 160 -12.52 12.49 50.26
CA VAL A 160 -11.65 13.67 50.41
C VAL A 160 -11.81 14.24 51.83
N GLU A 161 -10.71 14.58 52.53
CA GLU A 161 -10.73 15.43 53.74
C GLU A 161 -10.99 16.89 53.33
N VAL A 162 -12.04 17.50 53.89
CA VAL A 162 -12.23 18.95 53.78
C VAL A 162 -11.13 19.59 54.65
N GLU A 163 -10.06 20.09 54.02
CA GLU A 163 -9.16 21.08 54.64
C GLU A 163 -9.88 22.42 54.88
#